data_AF-A0A8S1IK00-F1
#
_entry.id   AF-A0A8S1IK00-F1
#
_cell.length_a   1.000
_cell.length_b   1.000
_cell.length_c   1.000
_cell.angle_alpha   90.00
_cell.angle_beta   90.00
_cell.angle_gamma   90.00
#
_symmetry.space_group_name_H-M   'P 1'
#
loop_
_entity.id
_entity.type
_entity.pdbx_description
1 polymer ?
#
loop_
_entity_poly.entity_id
_entity_poly.type
_entity_poly.pdbx_seq_one_letter_code
_entity_poly.pdbx_strand_id
1 'polypeptide(L)'
;MPVYEYKGLDKSGKTIKGILDAENKGALQQILQKRGIFVTDVHEGKGGSTANKGEFDLARSLQFVTLRDISVLTRQLSTLLRAGIPLVESLSALTEQAEKDELKRVLADVRRQVNEGSSLANALGQHTKHFNHLYVNMVKAGESSGNLDVVLERLTEFLENQMELRSKVTSAMIYPLLMTVVGTGILGFLFAFVIPKVTAIFQDQDRALPLPTQILLFMNDVFIGGWFIILPTIILGAWAFNRWRKSEKGKPKWDRFLLKVPVVSGVIRMIAIARFARTLGTLLSSGVPLLSALEIVKNILGNARLIEVIEEVRVNVREGEAIAVPLKRSGEFPPLVTHMIAIGERTGQLEEMLENVAVSYNQQVDMRIQAATTLLEPLLIVGMGISVAFIVFAIMLPILEMNQALQKNARRGMSLVEVLIVLTIMASIAGVVGVYAVGALEESNVKEATIEVGNLDKMVQQYMLMQSPPKAPDSLEALTQGRAPVTKKIPQDPWGNDYVYRKTGNREWEIFSAGPDGSEGTEDDVRPEQ
;
A
#
# COMPACT_ATOMS: atom_id res chain seq x y z
N MET A 1 6.37 34.56 23.71
CA MET A 1 5.60 35.72 23.18
C MET A 1 4.30 35.19 22.58
N PRO A 2 3.17 35.91 22.70
CA PRO A 2 1.90 35.50 22.11
C PRO A 2 1.94 35.57 20.57
N VAL A 3 1.24 34.64 19.93
CA VAL A 3 1.09 34.55 18.47
C VAL A 3 -0.16 35.31 18.05
N TYR A 4 -0.04 36.28 17.14
CA TYR A 4 -1.17 37.07 16.66
C TYR A 4 -1.52 36.72 15.21
N GLU A 5 -2.81 36.49 14.94
CA GLU A 5 -3.34 36.43 13.58
C GLU A 5 -3.76 37.85 13.16
N TYR A 6 -3.24 38.33 12.04
CA TYR A 6 -3.53 39.67 11.54
C TYR A 6 -4.13 39.62 10.13
N LYS A 7 -5.02 40.58 9.87
CA LYS A 7 -5.53 40.90 8.54
C LYS A 7 -5.24 42.37 8.29
N GLY A 8 -4.55 42.67 7.19
CA GLY A 8 -4.19 44.03 6.81
C GLY A 8 -4.24 44.25 5.31
N LEU A 9 -4.01 45.49 4.89
CA LEU A 9 -3.98 45.92 3.50
C LEU A 9 -2.55 46.34 3.15
N ASP A 10 -2.04 45.82 2.05
CA ASP A 10 -0.80 46.33 1.46
C ASP A 10 -1.02 47.72 0.83
N LYS A 11 0.06 48.42 0.46
CA LYS A 11 0.02 49.73 -0.22
C LYS A 11 -0.81 49.73 -1.51
N SER A 12 -1.01 48.57 -2.12
CA SER A 12 -1.85 48.37 -3.31
C SER A 12 -3.33 48.08 -3.00
N GLY A 13 -3.75 48.12 -1.72
CA GLY A 13 -5.11 47.81 -1.29
C GLY A 13 -5.45 46.31 -1.27
N LYS A 14 -4.47 45.42 -1.49
CA LYS A 14 -4.66 43.97 -1.45
C LYS A 14 -4.68 43.49 0.00
N THR A 15 -5.70 42.70 0.35
CA THR A 15 -5.80 42.12 1.69
C THR A 15 -4.73 41.04 1.89
N ILE A 16 -3.88 41.21 2.89
CA ILE A 16 -2.87 40.25 3.33
C ILE A 16 -3.31 39.72 4.71
N LYS A 17 -3.37 38.40 4.84
CA LYS A 17 -3.57 37.70 6.11
C LYS A 17 -2.29 36.98 6.48
N GLY A 18 -1.96 36.95 7.75
CA GLY A 18 -0.76 36.26 8.22
C GLY A 18 -0.76 36.08 9.73
N ILE A 19 0.25 35.36 10.21
CA ILE A 19 0.45 35.08 11.63
C ILE A 19 1.87 35.56 11.95
N LEU A 20 2.02 36.34 13.02
CA LEU A 20 3.32 36.87 13.42
C LEU A 20 3.43 36.96 14.94
N ASP A 21 4.63 36.67 15.44
CA ASP A 21 4.95 36.74 16.86
C ASP A 21 5.26 38.19 17.23
N ALA A 22 4.67 38.68 18.32
CA ALA A 22 4.96 40.00 18.85
C ALA A 22 4.78 40.03 20.37
N GLU A 23 5.53 40.91 21.05
CA GLU A 23 5.44 41.08 22.50
C GLU A 23 4.08 41.60 22.97
N ASN A 24 3.44 42.43 22.16
CA ASN A 24 2.09 42.95 22.36
C ASN A 24 1.50 43.42 21.02
N LYS A 25 0.19 43.70 21.00
CA LYS A 25 -0.53 44.20 19.81
C LYS A 25 0.10 45.47 19.20
N GLY A 26 0.71 46.33 20.02
CA GLY A 26 1.41 47.53 19.55
C GLY A 26 2.72 47.21 18.81
N ALA A 27 3.51 46.27 19.33
CA ALA A 27 4.72 45.78 18.68
C ALA A 27 4.41 45.10 17.33
N LEU A 28 3.32 44.32 17.26
CA LEU A 28 2.85 43.73 16.01
C LEU A 28 2.51 44.81 14.97
N GLN A 29 1.79 45.85 15.38
CA GLN A 29 1.44 46.97 14.49
C GLN A 29 2.68 47.70 13.97
N GLN A 30 3.70 47.90 14.81
CA GLN A 30 4.96 48.52 14.37
C GLN A 30 5.72 47.64 13.37
N ILE A 31 5.76 46.32 13.58
CA ILE A 31 6.39 45.38 12.64
C ILE A 31 5.64 45.37 11.30
N LEU A 32 4.30 45.36 11.33
CA LEU A 32 3.46 45.37 10.13
C LEU A 32 3.51 46.70 9.37
N GLN A 33 3.56 47.84 10.09
CA GLN A 33 3.79 49.16 9.49
C GLN A 33 5.16 49.28 8.83
N LYS A 34 6.23 48.75 9.45
CA LYS A 34 7.56 48.68 8.81
C LYS A 34 7.55 47.85 7.53
N ARG A 35 6.67 46.84 7.45
CA ARG A 35 6.45 46.02 6.24
C ARG A 35 5.46 46.64 5.24
N GLY A 36 4.96 47.85 5.50
CA GLY A 36 4.02 48.55 4.61
C GLY A 36 2.58 48.01 4.66
N ILE A 37 2.25 47.18 5.65
CA ILE A 37 0.94 46.54 5.81
C ILE A 37 0.13 47.33 6.85
N PHE A 38 -1.01 47.88 6.42
CA PHE A 38 -1.97 48.58 7.28
C PHE A 38 -2.91 47.57 7.93
N VAL A 39 -2.81 47.44 9.25
CA VAL A 39 -3.56 46.43 10.01
C VAL A 39 -5.04 46.82 10.13
N THR A 40 -5.93 45.94 9.67
CA THR A 40 -7.39 46.13 9.75
C THR A 40 -8.00 45.33 10.91
N ASP A 41 -7.44 44.16 11.22
CA ASP A 41 -7.92 43.31 12.32
C ASP A 41 -6.77 42.51 12.95
N VAL A 42 -6.81 42.29 14.26
CA VAL A 42 -5.80 41.54 15.04
C VAL A 42 -6.49 40.71 16.11
N HIS A 43 -6.31 39.39 16.03
CA HIS A 43 -6.77 38.43 17.04
C HIS A 43 -5.58 37.78 17.72
N GLU A 44 -5.59 37.77 19.06
CA GLU A 44 -4.64 36.99 19.85
C GLU A 44 -5.05 35.53 19.79
N GLY A 45 -4.17 34.66 19.28
CA GLY A 45 -4.44 33.25 19.09
C GLY A 45 -4.51 32.49 20.42
N LYS A 46 -5.60 32.64 21.18
CA LYS A 46 -5.98 31.69 22.21
C LYS A 46 -6.80 30.58 21.56
N GLY A 47 -6.29 29.35 21.62
CA GLY A 47 -6.93 28.17 21.04
C GLY A 47 -8.41 28.08 21.44
N GLY A 48 -9.30 28.32 20.48
CA GLY A 48 -10.75 28.33 20.69
C GLY A 48 -11.47 28.79 19.43
N SER A 49 -11.77 27.85 18.54
CA SER A 49 -12.50 28.08 17.30
C SER A 49 -13.90 28.66 17.55
N THR A 50 -14.12 29.92 17.23
CA THR A 50 -15.47 30.44 16.93
C THR A 50 -15.85 30.00 15.53
N ALA A 51 -16.60 28.90 15.47
CA ALA A 51 -17.10 28.31 14.25
C ALA A 51 -18.17 29.20 13.60
N ASN A 52 -17.83 29.87 12.51
CA ASN A 52 -18.83 30.24 11.51
C ASN A 52 -19.07 29.02 10.60
N LYS A 53 -20.24 28.40 10.78
CA LYS A 53 -20.78 27.34 9.92
C LYS A 53 -21.39 28.01 8.69
N GLY A 54 -20.86 27.72 7.52
CA GLY A 54 -21.55 28.04 6.26
C GLY A 54 -20.64 28.49 5.14
N GLU A 55 -19.62 27.71 4.79
CA GLU A 55 -19.08 27.62 3.43
C GLU A 55 -18.09 26.45 3.42
N PHE A 56 -18.19 25.59 2.41
CA PHE A 56 -17.33 24.42 2.24
C PHE A 56 -15.94 24.94 1.83
N ASP A 57 -15.14 25.25 2.84
CA ASP A 57 -13.88 26.00 2.75
C ASP A 57 -12.77 25.11 2.17
N LEU A 58 -12.75 24.96 0.84
CA LEU A 58 -11.70 24.25 0.09
C LEU A 58 -10.28 24.76 0.46
N ALA A 59 -10.16 26.03 0.85
CA ALA A 59 -8.90 26.62 1.32
C ALA A 59 -8.41 26.00 2.64
N ARG A 60 -9.34 25.57 3.52
CA ARG A 60 -9.00 24.87 4.78
C ARG A 60 -8.52 23.44 4.52
N SER A 61 -8.91 22.84 3.39
CA SER A 61 -8.40 21.53 2.96
C SER A 61 -6.95 21.57 2.45
N LEU A 62 -6.46 22.72 2.00
CA LEU A 62 -5.06 22.88 1.55
C LEU A 62 -4.08 23.08 2.72
N GLN A 63 -4.59 23.44 3.90
CA GLN A 63 -3.76 23.69 5.09
C GLN A 63 -3.43 22.42 5.89
N PHE A 64 -3.99 21.26 5.56
CA PHE A 64 -3.70 20.02 6.28
C PHE A 64 -2.23 19.61 6.14
N VAL A 65 -1.54 19.47 7.26
CA VAL A 65 -0.17 18.93 7.31
C VAL A 65 -0.18 17.46 6.91
N THR A 66 0.60 17.12 5.89
CA THR A 66 0.77 15.76 5.35
C THR A 66 2.04 15.12 5.88
N LEU A 67 2.14 13.79 5.73
CA LEU A 67 3.35 13.04 6.07
C LEU A 67 4.59 13.55 5.31
N ARG A 68 4.37 14.04 4.07
CA ARG A 68 5.42 14.64 3.23
C ARG A 68 5.97 15.93 3.82
N ASP A 69 5.10 16.80 4.34
CA ASP A 69 5.55 18.05 4.96
C ASP A 69 6.40 17.78 6.20
N ILE A 70 6.00 16.79 7.02
CA ILE A 70 6.78 16.36 8.18
C ILE A 70 8.13 15.77 7.74
N SER A 71 8.14 14.89 6.74
CA SER A 71 9.39 14.29 6.22
C SER A 71 10.37 15.34 5.71
N VAL A 72 9.89 16.32 4.92
CA VAL A 72 10.72 17.41 4.39
C VAL A 72 11.29 18.25 5.52
N LEU A 73 10.45 18.58 6.51
CA LEU A 73 10.86 19.34 7.68
C LEU A 73 11.91 18.60 8.52
N THR A 74 11.73 17.29 8.74
CA THR A 74 12.69 16.45 9.46
C THR A 74 14.02 16.39 8.70
N ARG A 75 13.99 16.25 7.37
CA ARG A 75 15.19 16.28 6.50
C ARG A 75 15.94 17.60 6.64
N GLN A 76 15.22 18.71 6.57
CA GLN A 76 15.81 20.04 6.66
C GLN A 76 16.38 20.29 8.07
N LEU A 77 15.65 19.90 9.12
CA LEU A 77 16.16 19.99 10.50
C LEU A 77 17.42 19.14 10.71
N SER A 78 17.43 17.89 10.23
CA SER A 78 18.61 17.02 10.22
C SER A 78 19.80 17.73 9.55
N THR A 79 19.57 18.27 8.36
CA THR A 79 20.60 18.96 7.56
C THR A 79 21.17 20.18 8.28
N LEU A 80 20.33 21.03 8.85
CA LEU A 80 20.75 22.25 9.55
C LEU A 80 21.55 21.92 10.83
N LEU A 81 21.08 20.95 11.62
CA LEU A 81 21.78 20.52 12.83
C LEU A 81 23.12 19.85 12.50
N ARG A 82 23.18 19.05 11.45
CA ARG A 82 24.43 18.43 10.96
C ARG A 82 25.42 19.47 10.44
N ALA A 83 24.94 20.60 9.93
CA ALA A 83 25.77 21.75 9.58
C ALA A 83 26.24 22.56 10.81
N GLY A 84 25.88 22.14 12.02
CA GLY A 84 26.27 22.79 13.27
C GLY A 84 25.42 24.02 13.63
N ILE A 85 24.31 24.25 12.94
CA ILE A 85 23.43 25.38 13.23
C ILE A 85 22.67 25.10 14.54
N PRO A 86 22.60 26.06 15.48
CA PRO A 86 21.83 25.90 16.72
C PRO A 86 20.36 25.50 16.48
N LEU A 87 19.80 24.68 17.38
CA LEU A 87 18.44 24.16 17.24
C LEU A 87 17.37 25.26 17.13
N VAL A 88 17.45 26.30 17.96
CA VAL A 88 16.49 27.40 17.95
C VAL A 88 16.55 28.19 16.63
N GLU A 89 17.75 28.43 16.11
CA GLU A 89 17.95 29.08 14.81
C GLU A 89 17.42 28.22 13.66
N SER A 90 17.71 26.92 13.70
CA SER A 90 17.18 25.94 12.74
C SER A 90 15.65 25.93 12.73
N LEU A 91 15.01 25.87 13.90
CA LEU A 91 13.56 25.95 14.03
C LEU A 91 12.99 27.29 13.53
N SER A 92 13.73 28.39 13.69
CA SER A 92 13.33 29.69 13.15
C SER A 92 13.32 29.69 11.61
N ALA A 93 14.39 29.20 10.99
CA ALA A 93 14.48 29.08 9.54
C ALA A 93 13.36 28.19 8.96
N LEU A 94 13.09 27.05 9.61
CA LEU A 94 12.00 26.14 9.21
C LEU A 94 10.61 26.78 9.36
N THR A 95 10.41 27.59 10.41
CA THR A 95 9.14 28.30 10.61
C THR A 95 8.90 29.33 9.50
N GLU A 96 9.94 30.02 9.05
CA GLU A 96 9.85 30.99 7.95
C GLU A 96 9.61 30.33 6.59
N GLN A 97 10.22 29.16 6.36
CA GLN A 97 10.12 28.41 5.11
C GLN A 97 8.83 27.58 4.98
N ALA A 98 8.18 27.22 6.08
CA ALA A 98 6.98 26.38 6.04
C ALA A 98 5.89 27.02 5.14
N GLU A 99 5.32 26.27 4.21
CA GLU A 99 4.27 26.80 3.33
C GLU A 99 2.90 26.84 4.02
N LYS A 100 2.63 25.89 4.92
CA LYS A 100 1.33 25.69 5.56
C LYS A 100 1.24 26.45 6.88
N ASP A 101 0.16 27.20 7.07
CA ASP A 101 -0.08 27.98 8.29
C ASP A 101 -0.21 27.11 9.54
N GLU A 102 -0.80 25.92 9.44
CA GLU A 102 -0.86 24.95 10.56
C GLU A 102 0.55 24.54 10.99
N LEU A 103 1.45 24.27 10.03
CA LEU A 103 2.83 23.89 10.30
C LEU A 103 3.65 25.04 10.90
N LYS A 104 3.47 26.27 10.39
CA LYS A 104 4.09 27.47 10.98
C LYS A 104 3.73 27.64 12.45
N ARG A 105 2.44 27.48 12.79
CA ARG A 105 1.95 27.60 14.18
C ARG A 105 2.59 26.54 15.08
N VAL A 106 2.63 25.29 14.62
CA VAL A 106 3.26 24.19 15.36
C VAL A 106 4.75 24.45 15.58
N LEU A 107 5.48 24.86 14.54
CA LEU A 107 6.91 25.15 14.65
C LEU A 107 7.24 26.35 15.51
N ALA A 108 6.45 27.42 15.41
CA ALA A 108 6.61 28.61 16.25
C ALA A 108 6.42 28.26 17.73
N ASP A 109 5.43 27.43 18.05
CA ASP A 109 5.22 26.94 19.41
C ASP A 109 6.34 26.03 19.89
N VAL A 110 6.79 25.07 19.07
CA VAL A 110 7.94 24.20 19.38
C VAL A 110 9.20 25.04 19.63
N ARG A 111 9.51 25.99 18.74
CA ARG A 111 10.64 26.92 18.87
C ARG A 111 10.55 27.71 20.18
N ARG A 112 9.38 28.26 20.50
CA ARG A 112 9.13 29.01 21.74
C ARG A 112 9.44 28.15 22.96
N GLN A 113 8.91 26.93 23.02
CA GLN A 113 9.12 26.03 24.15
C GLN A 113 10.59 25.61 24.30
N VAL A 114 11.27 25.32 23.19
CA VAL A 114 12.70 24.99 23.21
C VAL A 114 13.53 26.19 23.67
N ASN A 115 13.20 27.39 23.22
CA ASN A 115 13.84 28.62 23.67
C ASN A 115 13.57 28.95 25.16
N GLU A 116 12.44 28.48 25.70
CA GLU A 116 12.08 28.53 27.13
C GLU A 116 12.77 27.42 27.96
N GLY A 117 13.56 26.55 27.33
CA GLY A 117 14.32 25.48 27.99
C GLY A 117 13.65 24.11 28.03
N SER A 118 12.50 23.94 27.35
CA SER A 118 11.90 22.62 27.17
C SER A 118 12.74 21.78 26.20
N SER A 119 12.76 20.46 26.44
CA SER A 119 13.37 19.51 25.51
C SER A 119 12.59 19.50 24.18
N LEU A 120 13.30 19.29 23.06
CA LEU A 120 12.68 19.18 21.74
C LEU A 120 11.63 18.07 21.71
N ALA A 121 11.93 16.92 22.32
CA ALA A 121 10.98 15.83 22.42
C ALA A 121 9.70 16.21 23.18
N ASN A 122 9.82 16.93 24.29
CA ASN A 122 8.65 17.37 25.06
C ASN A 122 7.81 18.40 24.30
N ALA A 123 8.45 19.34 23.60
CA ALA A 123 7.77 20.32 22.77
C ALA A 123 6.99 19.66 21.62
N LEU A 124 7.62 18.72 20.90
CA LEU A 124 6.97 17.95 19.83
C LEU A 124 5.86 17.03 20.37
N GLY A 125 6.03 16.50 21.58
CA GLY A 125 5.07 15.61 22.25
C GLY A 125 3.71 16.25 22.55
N GLN A 126 3.61 17.58 22.56
CA GLN A 126 2.32 18.29 22.69
C GLN A 126 1.53 18.31 21.38
N HIS A 127 2.19 18.00 20.25
CA HIS A 127 1.62 18.04 18.90
C HIS A 127 1.47 16.63 18.32
N THR A 128 0.88 15.70 19.10
CA THR A 128 0.75 14.26 18.75
C THR A 128 -0.05 13.98 17.47
N LYS A 129 -0.83 14.95 17.00
CA LYS A 129 -1.54 14.89 15.71
C LYS A 129 -0.56 14.85 14.52
N HIS A 130 0.62 15.46 14.66
CA HIS A 130 1.63 15.58 13.60
C HIS A 130 2.85 14.70 13.89
N PHE A 131 3.28 14.63 15.15
CA PHE A 131 4.43 13.83 15.59
C PHE A 131 3.94 12.62 16.38
N ASN A 132 4.00 11.46 15.77
CA ASN A 132 3.58 10.22 16.43
C ASN A 132 4.54 9.86 17.60
N HIS A 133 4.13 8.90 18.44
CA HIS A 133 4.93 8.50 19.60
C HIS A 133 6.33 7.97 19.23
N LEU A 134 6.49 7.32 18.08
CA LEU A 134 7.81 6.87 17.62
C LEU A 134 8.73 8.06 17.38
N TYR A 135 8.24 9.07 16.65
CA TYR A 135 8.99 10.28 16.34
C TYR A 135 9.48 10.96 17.62
N VAL A 136 8.56 11.19 18.56
CA VAL A 136 8.87 11.86 19.83
C VAL A 136 9.89 11.06 20.65
N ASN A 137 9.73 9.74 20.76
CA ASN A 137 10.64 8.90 21.53
C ASN A 137 12.03 8.78 20.89
N MET A 138 12.12 8.75 19.56
CA MET A 138 13.39 8.81 18.86
C MET A 138 14.10 10.13 19.14
N VAL A 139 13.42 11.26 18.96
CA VAL A 139 13.98 12.58 19.29
C VAL A 139 14.43 12.65 20.74
N LYS A 140 13.65 12.11 21.68
CA LYS A 140 14.02 12.05 23.11
C LYS A 140 15.32 11.29 23.33
N ALA A 141 15.50 10.16 22.66
CA ALA A 141 16.72 9.36 22.75
C ALA A 141 17.92 10.08 22.11
N GLY A 142 17.73 10.71 20.95
CA GLY A 142 18.75 11.52 20.29
C GLY A 142 19.18 12.73 21.12
N GLU A 143 18.23 13.42 21.74
CA GLU A 143 18.47 14.56 22.62
C GLU A 143 19.21 14.13 23.91
N SER A 144 18.83 13.00 24.51
CA SER A 144 19.49 12.48 25.72
C SER A 144 20.89 11.94 25.44
N SER A 145 21.17 11.48 24.22
CA SER A 145 22.46 10.93 23.80
C SER A 145 23.37 11.95 23.10
N GLY A 146 22.87 13.16 22.84
CA GLY A 146 23.61 14.20 22.11
C GLY A 146 23.75 13.97 20.60
N ASN A 147 23.12 12.95 20.03
CA ASN A 147 23.22 12.57 18.62
C ASN A 147 21.93 12.86 17.85
N LEU A 148 21.35 14.04 18.07
CA LEU A 148 20.05 14.42 17.52
C LEU A 148 20.04 14.45 15.99
N ASP A 149 21.14 14.89 15.37
CA ASP A 149 21.34 14.91 13.92
C ASP A 149 21.23 13.50 13.30
N VAL A 150 21.95 12.52 13.86
CA VAL A 150 21.91 11.12 13.39
C VAL A 150 20.51 10.53 13.54
N VAL A 151 19.83 10.83 14.64
CA VAL A 151 18.48 10.34 14.90
C VAL A 151 17.45 10.95 13.95
N LEU A 152 17.56 12.24 13.64
CA LEU A 152 16.68 12.91 12.68
C LEU A 152 16.91 12.40 11.26
N GLU A 153 18.15 12.07 10.88
CA GLU A 153 18.45 11.43 9.60
C GLU A 153 17.72 10.08 9.48
N ARG A 154 17.83 9.22 10.49
CA ARG A 154 17.12 7.94 10.56
C ARG A 154 15.60 8.10 10.56
N LEU A 155 15.08 9.11 11.26
CA LEU A 155 13.65 9.45 11.21
C LEU A 155 13.22 9.84 9.81
N THR A 156 14.08 10.55 9.08
CA THR A 156 13.78 10.96 7.71
C THR A 156 13.71 9.76 6.77
N GLU A 157 14.70 8.87 6.81
CA GLU A 157 14.67 7.61 6.06
C GLU A 157 13.41 6.78 6.39
N PHE A 158 13.03 6.70 7.66
CA PHE A 158 11.81 6.02 8.08
C PHE A 158 10.55 6.65 7.47
N LEU A 159 10.43 7.97 7.49
CA LEU A 159 9.27 8.69 6.95
C LEU A 159 9.20 8.58 5.41
N GLU A 160 10.34 8.67 4.72
CA GLU A 160 10.44 8.50 3.27
C GLU A 160 10.00 7.10 2.83
N ASN A 161 10.53 6.06 3.49
CA ASN A 161 10.13 4.67 3.24
C ASN A 161 8.63 4.46 3.49
N GLN A 162 8.06 5.08 4.54
CA GLN A 162 6.63 4.99 4.83
C GLN A 162 5.79 5.68 3.74
N MET A 163 6.24 6.82 3.22
CA MET A 163 5.59 7.51 2.11
C MET A 163 5.65 6.71 0.82
N GLU A 164 6.81 6.13 0.50
CA GLU A 164 7.00 5.31 -0.69
C GLU A 164 6.05 4.11 -0.68
N LEU A 165 6.00 3.38 0.44
CA LEU A 165 5.07 2.26 0.61
C LEU A 165 3.62 2.70 0.45
N ARG A 166 3.23 3.82 1.09
CA ARG A 166 1.87 4.35 0.97
C ARG A 166 1.55 4.78 -0.46
N SER A 167 2.50 5.40 -1.15
CA SER A 167 2.36 5.82 -2.54
C SER A 167 2.17 4.62 -3.45
N LYS A 168 3.05 3.60 -3.35
CA LYS A 168 2.95 2.34 -4.07
C LYS A 168 1.58 1.69 -3.88
N VAL A 169 1.12 1.55 -2.63
CA VAL A 169 -0.20 0.99 -2.31
C VAL A 169 -1.33 1.84 -2.91
N THR A 170 -1.24 3.17 -2.80
CA THR A 170 -2.31 4.05 -3.30
C THR A 170 -2.37 4.01 -4.83
N SER A 171 -1.24 4.09 -5.51
CA SER A 171 -1.12 4.04 -6.96
C SER A 171 -1.59 2.71 -7.53
N ALA A 172 -1.23 1.59 -6.89
CA ALA A 172 -1.67 0.25 -7.28
C ALA A 172 -3.20 0.08 -7.21
N MET A 173 -3.88 0.82 -6.34
CA MET A 173 -5.34 0.74 -6.17
C MET A 173 -6.14 1.62 -7.14
N ILE A 174 -5.50 2.57 -7.83
CA ILE A 174 -6.19 3.49 -8.75
C ILE A 174 -6.81 2.74 -9.92
N TYR A 175 -6.05 1.85 -10.54
CA TYR A 175 -6.52 1.11 -11.72
C TYR A 175 -7.69 0.15 -11.40
N PRO A 176 -7.62 -0.71 -10.36
CA PRO A 176 -8.77 -1.50 -9.91
C PRO A 176 -10.01 -0.67 -9.63
N LEU A 177 -9.85 0.50 -9.00
CA LEU A 177 -10.96 1.39 -8.70
C LEU A 177 -11.58 1.93 -9.99
N LEU A 178 -10.77 2.41 -10.93
CA LEU A 178 -11.24 2.93 -12.21
C LEU A 178 -11.99 1.86 -13.00
N MET A 179 -11.43 0.66 -13.13
CA MET A 179 -12.09 -0.46 -13.82
C MET A 179 -13.38 -0.89 -13.14
N THR A 180 -13.39 -0.95 -11.81
CA THR A 180 -14.62 -1.25 -11.05
C THR A 180 -15.70 -0.20 -11.29
N VAL A 181 -15.34 1.09 -11.31
CA VAL A 181 -16.29 2.19 -11.58
C VAL A 181 -16.83 2.12 -13.01
N VAL A 182 -15.96 1.95 -14.01
CA VAL A 182 -16.37 1.83 -15.42
C VAL A 182 -17.24 0.60 -15.64
N GLY A 183 -16.82 -0.56 -15.13
CA GLY A 183 -17.56 -1.82 -15.26
C GLY A 183 -18.92 -1.78 -14.57
N THR A 184 -18.97 -1.25 -13.34
CA THR A 184 -20.24 -1.03 -12.64
C THR A 184 -21.13 -0.04 -13.40
N GLY A 185 -20.55 1.00 -14.01
CA GLY A 185 -21.28 1.95 -14.84
C GLY A 185 -21.90 1.32 -16.09
N ILE A 186 -21.13 0.49 -16.82
CA ILE A 186 -21.62 -0.23 -18.01
C ILE A 186 -22.73 -1.21 -17.62
N LEU A 187 -22.50 -2.04 -16.59
CA LEU A 187 -23.53 -2.97 -16.09
C LEU A 187 -24.78 -2.22 -15.63
N GLY A 188 -24.60 -1.14 -14.87
CA GLY A 188 -25.69 -0.28 -14.42
C GLY A 188 -26.49 0.32 -15.57
N PHE A 189 -25.84 0.75 -16.65
CA PHE A 189 -26.51 1.22 -17.87
C PHE A 189 -27.32 0.09 -18.54
N LEU A 190 -26.76 -1.11 -18.66
CA LEU A 190 -27.46 -2.27 -19.22
C LEU A 190 -28.72 -2.61 -18.40
N PHE A 191 -28.59 -2.65 -17.07
CA PHE A 191 -29.72 -2.84 -16.16
C PHE A 191 -30.75 -1.71 -16.29
N ALA A 192 -30.34 -0.44 -16.32
CA ALA A 192 -31.28 0.67 -16.28
C ALA A 192 -32.04 0.91 -17.59
N PHE A 193 -31.40 0.67 -18.74
CA PHE A 193 -31.97 1.06 -20.04
C PHE A 193 -32.25 -0.11 -20.96
N VAL A 194 -31.42 -1.16 -20.95
CA VAL A 194 -31.53 -2.26 -21.93
C VAL A 194 -32.52 -3.31 -21.42
N ILE A 195 -32.34 -3.76 -20.19
CA ILE A 195 -33.16 -4.84 -19.61
C ILE A 195 -34.66 -4.47 -19.54
N PRO A 196 -35.07 -3.28 -19.07
CA PRO A 196 -36.48 -2.88 -19.03
C PRO A 196 -37.17 -2.87 -20.40
N LYS A 197 -36.42 -2.47 -21.45
CA LYS A 197 -36.94 -2.46 -22.82
C LYS A 197 -37.18 -3.88 -23.33
N VAL A 198 -36.26 -4.80 -23.00
CA VAL A 198 -36.39 -6.22 -23.35
C VAL A 198 -37.56 -6.83 -22.61
N THR A 199 -37.68 -6.61 -21.28
CA THR A 199 -38.80 -7.15 -20.50
C THR A 199 -40.16 -6.67 -20.94
N ALA A 200 -40.29 -5.40 -21.35
CA ALA A 200 -41.56 -4.85 -21.81
C ALA A 200 -42.10 -5.61 -23.03
N ILE A 201 -41.22 -6.15 -23.88
CA ILE A 201 -41.62 -6.98 -25.04
C ILE A 201 -42.21 -8.34 -24.60
N PHE A 202 -41.82 -8.83 -23.42
CA PHE A 202 -42.26 -10.14 -22.89
C PHE A 202 -43.46 -10.06 -21.94
N GLN A 203 -43.77 -8.88 -21.36
CA GLN A 203 -44.90 -8.72 -20.44
C GLN A 203 -46.27 -8.95 -21.10
N ASP A 204 -46.36 -8.77 -22.42
CA ASP A 204 -47.60 -9.00 -23.18
C ASP A 204 -47.81 -10.46 -23.61
N GLN A 205 -46.85 -11.35 -23.32
CA GLN A 205 -46.95 -12.78 -23.60
C GLN A 205 -46.98 -13.58 -22.29
N ASP A 206 -48.10 -14.25 -21.99
CA ASP A 206 -48.31 -15.16 -20.83
C ASP A 206 -47.45 -16.45 -20.91
N ARG A 207 -46.15 -16.33 -21.24
CA ARG A 207 -45.20 -17.44 -21.28
C ARG A 207 -44.16 -17.29 -20.19
N ALA A 208 -43.80 -18.42 -19.60
CA ALA A 208 -42.71 -18.48 -18.62
C ALA A 208 -41.39 -18.11 -19.31
N LEU A 209 -40.72 -17.08 -18.78
CA LEU A 209 -39.38 -16.68 -19.21
C LEU A 209 -38.36 -17.79 -18.91
N PRO A 210 -37.31 -17.97 -19.73
CA PRO A 210 -36.20 -18.85 -19.42
C PRO A 210 -35.50 -18.51 -18.10
N LEU A 211 -34.95 -19.51 -17.41
CA LEU A 211 -34.28 -19.35 -16.11
C LEU A 211 -33.17 -18.27 -16.10
N PRO A 212 -32.27 -18.18 -17.11
CA PRO A 212 -31.24 -17.12 -17.12
C PRO A 212 -31.84 -15.71 -17.12
N THR A 213 -32.94 -15.52 -17.85
CA THR A 213 -33.66 -14.25 -17.91
C THR A 213 -34.36 -13.97 -16.58
N GLN A 214 -35.02 -14.96 -15.96
CA GLN A 214 -35.63 -14.77 -14.64
C GLN A 214 -34.62 -14.35 -13.56
N ILE A 215 -33.42 -14.96 -13.55
CA ILE A 215 -32.34 -14.58 -12.64
C ILE A 215 -31.90 -13.13 -12.92
N LEU A 216 -31.75 -12.77 -14.20
CA LEU A 216 -31.37 -11.41 -14.61
C LEU A 216 -32.40 -10.36 -14.15
N LEU A 217 -33.70 -10.68 -14.27
CA LEU A 217 -34.78 -9.77 -13.85
C LEU A 217 -34.87 -9.65 -12.34
N PHE A 218 -34.72 -10.76 -11.62
CA PHE A 218 -34.62 -10.72 -10.16
C PHE A 218 -33.44 -9.84 -9.70
N MET A 219 -32.28 -9.96 -10.34
CA MET A 219 -31.14 -9.09 -10.07
C MET A 219 -31.46 -7.64 -10.42
N ASN A 220 -32.09 -7.36 -11.56
CA ASN A 220 -32.50 -6.03 -11.96
C ASN A 220 -33.47 -5.38 -10.97
N ASP A 221 -34.48 -6.11 -10.49
CA ASP A 221 -35.47 -5.61 -9.54
C ASP A 221 -34.84 -5.33 -8.17
N VAL A 222 -33.88 -6.16 -7.74
CA VAL A 222 -33.10 -5.90 -6.52
C VAL A 222 -32.18 -4.68 -6.73
N PHE A 223 -31.44 -4.62 -7.82
CA PHE A 223 -30.46 -3.55 -8.06
C PHE A 223 -31.11 -2.20 -8.39
N ILE A 224 -32.15 -2.14 -9.22
CA ILE A 224 -32.83 -0.89 -9.65
C ILE A 224 -34.08 -0.62 -8.82
N GLY A 225 -34.85 -1.64 -8.46
CA GLY A 225 -35.99 -1.47 -7.55
C GLY A 225 -35.56 -1.33 -6.10
N GLY A 226 -34.33 -1.71 -5.74
CA GLY A 226 -33.82 -1.67 -4.37
C GLY A 226 -32.59 -0.79 -4.13
N TRP A 227 -32.02 -0.08 -5.11
CA TRP A 227 -30.80 0.72 -4.88
C TRP A 227 -30.94 1.74 -3.73
N PHE A 228 -32.14 2.32 -3.56
CA PHE A 228 -32.43 3.27 -2.49
C PHE A 228 -32.43 2.62 -1.10
N ILE A 229 -32.52 1.30 -0.98
CA ILE A 229 -32.33 0.54 0.27
C ILE A 229 -30.92 -0.05 0.33
N ILE A 230 -30.44 -0.64 -0.77
CA ILE A 230 -29.14 -1.33 -0.84
C ILE A 230 -28.00 -0.36 -0.57
N LEU A 231 -28.01 0.81 -1.19
CA LEU A 231 -26.90 1.77 -1.09
C LEU A 231 -26.79 2.34 0.33
N PRO A 232 -27.88 2.78 0.99
CA PRO A 232 -27.84 3.09 2.42
C PRO A 232 -27.47 1.90 3.29
N THR A 233 -27.95 0.68 3.00
CA THR A 233 -27.64 -0.51 3.79
C THR A 233 -26.15 -0.88 3.71
N ILE A 234 -25.54 -0.77 2.53
CA ILE A 234 -24.10 -0.96 2.34
C ILE A 234 -23.32 0.13 3.09
N ILE A 235 -23.74 1.40 2.99
CA ILE A 235 -23.09 2.51 3.70
C ILE A 235 -23.20 2.32 5.22
N LEU A 236 -24.39 1.97 5.72
CA LEU A 236 -24.65 1.77 7.15
C LEU A 236 -23.91 0.53 7.66
N GLY A 237 -23.87 -0.55 6.87
CA GLY A 237 -23.12 -1.77 7.14
C GLY A 237 -21.61 -1.51 7.16
N ALA A 238 -21.08 -0.78 6.18
CA ALA A 238 -19.68 -0.37 6.14
C ALA A 238 -19.33 0.56 7.32
N TRP A 239 -20.23 1.48 7.68
CA TRP A 239 -20.06 2.35 8.84
C TRP A 239 -20.08 1.57 10.15
N ALA A 240 -21.06 0.68 10.34
CA ALA A 240 -21.19 -0.18 11.52
C ALA A 240 -20.01 -1.14 11.66
N PHE A 241 -19.56 -1.74 10.55
CA PHE A 241 -18.38 -2.58 10.50
C PHE A 241 -17.10 -1.80 10.80
N ASN A 242 -16.95 -0.59 10.23
CA ASN A 242 -15.82 0.28 10.51
C ASN A 242 -15.80 0.78 11.96
N ARG A 243 -16.98 0.97 12.57
CA ARG A 243 -17.13 1.29 14.00
C ARG A 243 -16.78 0.07 14.86
N TRP A 244 -17.27 -1.11 14.50
CA TRP A 244 -17.01 -2.36 15.20
C TRP A 244 -15.53 -2.73 15.18
N ARG A 245 -14.85 -2.66 14.03
CA ARG A 245 -13.40 -2.96 13.94
C ARG A 245 -12.53 -1.97 14.70
N LYS A 246 -13.03 -0.77 15.01
CA LYS A 246 -12.35 0.25 15.84
C LYS A 246 -12.68 0.13 17.33
N SER A 247 -13.63 -0.73 17.71
CA SER A 247 -13.98 -1.00 19.12
C SER A 247 -12.91 -1.86 19.79
N GLU A 248 -12.71 -1.67 21.10
CA GLU A 248 -11.80 -2.47 21.95
C GLU A 248 -12.01 -3.99 21.82
N LYS A 249 -13.27 -4.43 21.66
CA LYS A 249 -13.60 -5.86 21.52
C LYS A 249 -13.56 -6.36 20.08
N GLY A 250 -13.80 -5.48 19.11
CA GLY A 250 -13.89 -5.84 17.69
C GLY A 250 -12.52 -5.92 17.02
N LYS A 251 -11.63 -4.97 17.30
CA LYS A 251 -10.26 -4.94 16.77
C LYS A 251 -9.50 -6.26 16.97
N PRO A 252 -9.36 -6.82 18.18
CA PRO A 252 -8.60 -8.06 18.38
C PRO A 252 -9.23 -9.29 17.70
N LYS A 253 -10.56 -9.36 17.61
CA LYS A 253 -11.25 -10.45 16.91
C LYS A 253 -11.01 -10.37 15.40
N TRP A 254 -11.11 -9.17 14.83
CA TRP A 254 -10.86 -8.91 13.42
C TRP A 254 -9.40 -9.18 13.04
N ASP A 255 -8.46 -8.68 13.85
CA ASP A 255 -7.03 -8.86 13.64
C ASP A 255 -6.62 -10.34 13.69
N ARG A 256 -7.23 -11.13 14.60
CA ARG A 256 -7.03 -12.60 14.66
C ARG A 256 -7.68 -13.33 13.48
N PHE A 257 -8.84 -12.87 13.01
CA PHE A 257 -9.49 -13.45 11.84
C PHE A 257 -8.65 -13.25 10.57
N LEU A 258 -8.11 -12.04 10.37
CA LEU A 258 -7.24 -11.74 9.23
C LEU A 258 -5.98 -12.61 9.18
N LEU A 259 -5.42 -12.97 10.34
CA LEU A 259 -4.27 -13.88 10.43
C LEU A 259 -4.61 -15.35 10.12
N LYS A 260 -5.90 -15.72 10.01
CA LYS A 260 -6.32 -17.08 9.63
C LYS A 260 -6.58 -17.23 8.13
N VAL A 261 -6.76 -16.12 7.41
CA VAL A 261 -7.02 -16.16 5.97
C VAL A 261 -5.70 -16.39 5.23
N PRO A 262 -5.48 -17.51 4.51
CA PRO A 262 -4.15 -17.89 4.01
C PRO A 262 -3.45 -16.82 3.16
N VAL A 263 -4.18 -16.21 2.22
CA VAL A 263 -3.65 -15.18 1.32
C VAL A 263 -3.30 -13.89 2.07
N VAL A 264 -4.15 -13.47 3.01
CA VAL A 264 -4.02 -12.20 3.73
C VAL A 264 -3.05 -12.31 4.91
N SER A 265 -3.04 -13.45 5.58
CA SER A 265 -2.21 -13.73 6.75
C SER A 265 -0.72 -13.60 6.44
N GLY A 266 -0.28 -14.12 5.29
CA GLY A 266 1.11 -14.01 4.84
C GLY A 266 1.54 -12.56 4.68
N VAL A 267 0.73 -11.75 3.98
CA VAL A 267 1.02 -10.33 3.74
C VAL A 267 1.02 -9.52 5.04
N ILE A 268 0.05 -9.74 5.92
CA ILE A 268 -0.01 -9.04 7.22
C ILE A 268 1.21 -9.38 8.08
N ARG A 269 1.59 -10.67 8.16
CA ARG A 269 2.79 -11.08 8.90
C ARG A 269 4.04 -10.44 8.31
N MET A 270 4.21 -10.50 6.99
CA MET A 270 5.38 -9.90 6.31
C MET A 270 5.48 -8.39 6.58
N ILE A 271 4.37 -7.64 6.46
CA ILE A 271 4.35 -6.20 6.75
C ILE A 271 4.69 -5.94 8.23
N ALA A 272 4.12 -6.71 9.14
CA ALA A 272 4.33 -6.50 10.56
C ALA A 272 5.76 -6.86 10.99
N ILE A 273 6.35 -7.91 10.42
CA ILE A 273 7.75 -8.31 10.62
C ILE A 273 8.69 -7.25 10.06
N ALA A 274 8.44 -6.75 8.84
CA ALA A 274 9.25 -5.69 8.25
C ALA A 274 9.25 -4.44 9.13
N ARG A 275 8.07 -4.02 9.61
CA ARG A 275 7.94 -2.89 10.56
C ARG A 275 8.60 -3.16 11.90
N PHE A 276 8.39 -4.35 12.47
CA PHE A 276 9.03 -4.80 13.71
C PHE A 276 10.54 -4.66 13.60
N ALA A 277 11.12 -5.29 12.59
CA ALA A 277 12.56 -5.36 12.41
C ALA A 277 13.16 -3.99 12.10
N ARG A 278 12.52 -3.22 11.20
CA ARG A 278 12.92 -1.84 10.87
C ARG A 278 12.93 -0.96 12.11
N THR A 279 11.80 -0.87 12.81
CA THR A 279 11.68 0.02 13.96
C THR A 279 12.62 -0.42 15.09
N LEU A 280 12.68 -1.71 15.41
CA LEU A 280 13.55 -2.20 16.47
C LEU A 280 15.03 -1.94 16.13
N GLY A 281 15.46 -2.27 14.90
CA GLY A 281 16.82 -2.05 14.42
C GLY A 281 17.21 -0.57 14.46
N THR A 282 16.33 0.32 13.98
CA THR A 282 16.54 1.77 14.02
C THR A 282 16.66 2.30 15.44
N LEU A 283 15.80 1.87 16.37
CA LEU A 283 15.84 2.31 17.76
C LEU A 283 17.12 1.84 18.46
N LEU A 284 17.46 0.56 18.30
CA LEU A 284 18.65 -0.03 18.92
C LEU A 284 19.94 0.63 18.42
N SER A 285 20.10 0.81 17.10
CA SER A 285 21.30 1.48 16.58
C SER A 285 21.31 3.01 16.82
N SER A 286 20.21 3.59 17.31
CA SER A 286 20.15 4.93 17.88
C SER A 286 20.43 4.97 19.40
N GLY A 287 20.86 3.85 19.98
CA GLY A 287 21.22 3.74 21.40
C GLY A 287 20.02 3.60 22.35
N VAL A 288 18.81 3.34 21.84
CA VAL A 288 17.63 3.13 22.70
C VAL A 288 17.75 1.76 23.39
N PRO A 289 17.61 1.67 24.73
CA PRO A 289 17.65 0.39 25.43
C PRO A 289 16.59 -0.59 24.91
N LEU A 290 16.95 -1.88 24.79
CA LEU A 290 16.10 -2.92 24.19
C LEU A 290 14.68 -3.01 24.76
N LEU A 291 14.54 -2.99 26.09
CA LEU A 291 13.22 -3.07 26.73
C LEU A 291 12.32 -1.87 26.38
N SER A 292 12.90 -0.67 26.32
CA SER A 292 12.21 0.54 25.88
C SER A 292 11.88 0.48 24.39
N ALA A 293 12.79 -0.04 23.57
CA ALA A 293 12.57 -0.22 22.14
C ALA A 293 11.42 -1.19 21.85
N LEU A 294 11.35 -2.33 22.56
CA LEU A 294 10.24 -3.29 22.45
C LEU A 294 8.88 -2.67 22.83
N GLU A 295 8.85 -1.82 23.84
CA GLU A 295 7.64 -1.08 24.22
C GLU A 295 7.16 -0.12 23.14
N ILE A 296 8.09 0.57 22.47
CA ILE A 296 7.77 1.50 21.38
C ILE A 296 7.28 0.72 20.15
N VAL A 297 7.99 -0.35 19.77
CA VAL A 297 7.68 -1.17 18.59
C VAL A 297 6.30 -1.80 18.70
N LYS A 298 5.88 -2.21 19.90
CA LYS A 298 4.53 -2.73 20.16
C LYS A 298 3.44 -1.83 19.56
N ASN A 299 3.57 -0.52 19.66
CA ASN A 299 2.52 0.41 19.21
C ASN A 299 2.42 0.55 17.67
N ILE A 300 3.32 -0.08 16.90
CA ILE A 300 3.47 0.11 15.44
C ILE A 300 3.03 -1.11 14.63
N LEU A 301 2.96 -2.29 15.26
CA LEU A 301 2.68 -3.58 14.59
C LEU A 301 1.27 -3.67 13.98
N GLY A 302 0.35 -2.78 14.38
CA GLY A 302 -0.98 -2.63 13.78
C GLY A 302 -1.97 -3.76 14.05
N ASN A 303 -1.50 -4.97 14.38
CA ASN A 303 -2.29 -6.17 14.65
C ASN A 303 -2.23 -6.56 16.14
N ALA A 304 -3.39 -6.71 16.79
CA ALA A 304 -3.49 -7.02 18.21
C ALA A 304 -2.79 -8.32 18.63
N ARG A 305 -2.79 -9.37 17.81
CA ARG A 305 -2.11 -10.63 18.15
C ARG A 305 -0.59 -10.45 18.18
N LEU A 306 -0.02 -9.71 17.24
CA LEU A 306 1.42 -9.44 17.20
C LEU A 306 1.86 -8.50 18.34
N ILE A 307 0.98 -7.57 18.74
CA ILE A 307 1.14 -6.74 19.94
C ILE A 307 1.26 -7.61 21.19
N GLU A 308 0.36 -8.58 21.38
CA GLU A 308 0.43 -9.55 22.48
C GLU A 308 1.74 -10.33 22.47
N VAL A 309 2.19 -10.79 21.29
CA VAL A 309 3.45 -11.54 21.15
C VAL A 309 4.65 -10.69 21.55
N ILE A 310 4.74 -9.42 21.12
CA ILE A 310 5.85 -8.54 21.50
C ILE A 310 5.80 -8.16 22.98
N GLU A 311 4.61 -8.05 23.57
CA GLU A 311 4.47 -7.88 25.02
C GLU A 311 5.00 -9.10 25.78
N GLU A 312 4.67 -10.31 25.33
CA GLU A 312 5.21 -11.55 25.89
C GLU A 312 6.74 -11.60 25.75
N VAL A 313 7.29 -11.28 24.58
CA VAL A 313 8.74 -11.18 24.35
C VAL A 313 9.39 -10.20 25.33
N ARG A 314 8.80 -9.02 25.53
CA ARG A 314 9.31 -8.01 26.46
C ARG A 314 9.38 -8.51 27.90
N VAL A 315 8.37 -9.25 28.36
CA VAL A 315 8.34 -9.85 29.71
C VAL A 315 9.43 -10.89 29.85
N ASN A 316 9.55 -11.84 28.91
CA ASN A 316 10.57 -12.89 28.99
C ASN A 316 12.00 -12.33 28.89
N VAL A 317 12.23 -11.32 28.05
CA VAL A 317 13.54 -10.65 27.93
C VAL A 317 13.91 -9.90 29.22
N ARG A 318 12.92 -9.32 29.91
CA ARG A 318 13.13 -8.72 31.25
C ARG A 318 13.55 -9.77 32.28
N GLU A 319 13.07 -11.00 32.14
CA GLU A 319 13.43 -12.16 32.97
C GLU A 319 14.75 -12.82 32.55
N GLY A 320 15.39 -12.35 31.46
CA GLY A 320 16.70 -12.82 31.00
C GLY A 320 16.66 -13.85 29.88
N GLU A 321 15.49 -14.14 29.29
CA GLU A 321 15.39 -15.01 28.12
C GLU A 321 15.85 -14.29 26.85
N ALA A 322 16.58 -14.99 25.97
CA ALA A 322 17.01 -14.46 24.68
C ALA A 322 15.82 -14.12 23.77
N ILE A 323 15.85 -13.00 23.04
CA ILE A 323 14.71 -12.46 22.26
C ILE A 323 14.16 -13.48 21.25
N ALA A 324 15.04 -14.24 20.62
CA ALA A 324 14.67 -15.20 19.57
C ALA A 324 13.76 -16.32 20.07
N VAL A 325 13.85 -16.70 21.35
CA VAL A 325 13.13 -17.84 21.91
C VAL A 325 11.61 -17.59 22.02
N PRO A 326 11.13 -16.52 22.70
CA PRO A 326 9.70 -16.22 22.76
C PRO A 326 9.13 -15.86 21.37
N LEU A 327 9.92 -15.25 20.47
CA LEU A 327 9.50 -15.02 19.08
C LEU A 327 9.24 -16.34 18.34
N LYS A 328 10.13 -17.32 18.48
CA LYS A 328 9.96 -18.66 17.88
C LYS A 328 8.78 -19.42 18.49
N ARG A 329 8.60 -19.35 19.81
CA ARG A 329 7.48 -19.98 20.53
C ARG A 329 6.11 -19.45 20.09
N SER A 330 6.04 -18.18 19.68
CA SER A 330 4.79 -17.55 19.23
C SER A 330 4.19 -18.16 17.96
N GLY A 331 5.01 -18.75 17.08
CA GLY A 331 4.61 -19.28 15.77
C GLY A 331 4.21 -18.23 14.72
N GLU A 332 4.26 -16.93 15.06
CA GLU A 332 3.92 -15.84 14.14
C GLU A 332 5.13 -15.36 13.33
N PHE A 333 6.35 -15.56 13.86
CA PHE A 333 7.62 -15.18 13.23
C PHE A 333 8.23 -16.35 12.45
N PRO A 334 8.56 -16.18 11.16
CA PRO A 334 9.20 -17.20 10.36
C PRO A 334 10.58 -17.60 10.89
N PRO A 335 11.02 -18.85 10.63
CA PRO A 335 12.31 -19.35 11.13
C PRO A 335 13.49 -18.46 10.78
N LEU A 336 13.54 -17.93 9.55
CA LEU A 336 14.58 -17.02 9.08
C LEU A 336 14.76 -15.82 10.03
N VAL A 337 13.67 -15.17 10.41
CA VAL A 337 13.69 -13.99 11.29
C VAL A 337 14.23 -14.37 12.67
N THR A 338 13.72 -15.46 13.25
CA THR A 338 14.16 -15.91 14.58
C THR A 338 15.62 -16.33 14.59
N HIS A 339 16.13 -16.91 13.49
CA HIS A 339 17.54 -17.28 13.36
C HIS A 339 18.44 -16.06 13.20
N MET A 340 18.06 -15.08 12.38
CA MET A 340 18.81 -13.83 12.23
C MET A 340 18.91 -13.07 13.55
N ILE A 341 17.82 -12.98 14.30
CA ILE A 341 17.80 -12.37 15.64
C ILE A 341 18.69 -13.15 16.60
N ALA A 342 18.61 -14.48 16.61
CA ALA A 342 19.45 -15.32 17.47
C ALA A 342 20.96 -15.17 17.15
N ILE A 343 21.30 -15.05 15.87
CA ILE A 343 22.69 -14.80 15.43
C ILE A 343 23.12 -13.41 15.89
N GLY A 344 22.33 -12.37 15.59
CA GLY A 344 22.66 -10.99 15.96
C GLY A 344 22.78 -10.79 17.48
N GLU A 345 21.94 -11.44 18.27
CA GLU A 345 22.02 -11.41 19.74
C GLU A 345 23.31 -12.09 20.26
N ARG A 346 23.76 -13.18 19.63
CA ARG A 346 25.01 -13.87 20.00
C ARG A 346 26.27 -13.14 19.52
N THR A 347 26.22 -12.51 18.36
CA THR A 347 27.37 -11.78 17.78
C THR A 347 27.44 -10.33 18.22
N GLY A 348 26.41 -9.83 18.92
CA GLY A 348 26.29 -8.42 19.30
C GLY A 348 25.99 -7.50 18.11
N GLN A 349 25.45 -8.04 17.01
CA GLN A 349 25.09 -7.33 15.78
C GLN A 349 23.58 -7.39 15.52
N LEU A 350 22.78 -7.25 16.57
CA LEU A 350 21.32 -7.37 16.49
C LEU A 350 20.72 -6.31 15.56
N GLU A 351 21.27 -5.09 15.60
CA GLU A 351 20.86 -3.95 14.79
C GLU A 351 20.99 -4.24 13.29
N GLU A 352 22.15 -4.78 12.88
CA GLU A 352 22.43 -5.12 11.49
C GLU A 352 21.55 -6.28 11.01
N MET A 353 21.37 -7.32 11.83
CA MET A 353 20.52 -8.45 11.47
C MET A 353 19.04 -8.06 11.35
N LEU A 354 18.54 -7.15 12.21
CA LEU A 354 17.19 -6.61 12.11
C LEU A 354 17.01 -5.75 10.86
N GLU A 355 18.02 -4.96 10.49
CA GLU A 355 18.01 -4.17 9.26
C GLU A 355 17.92 -5.07 8.02
N ASN A 356 18.73 -6.13 7.97
CA ASN A 356 18.69 -7.12 6.87
C ASN A 356 17.33 -7.82 6.76
N VAL A 357 16.71 -8.18 7.90
CA VAL A 357 15.35 -8.72 7.94
C VAL A 357 14.36 -7.68 7.40
N ALA A 358 14.48 -6.42 7.81
CA ALA A 358 13.58 -5.36 7.37
C ALA A 358 13.64 -5.14 5.85
N VAL A 359 14.84 -5.06 5.27
CA VAL A 359 15.05 -4.89 3.82
C VAL A 359 14.46 -6.08 3.06
N SER A 360 14.81 -7.31 3.46
CA SER A 360 14.35 -8.52 2.78
C SER A 360 12.82 -8.67 2.81
N TYR A 361 12.19 -8.40 3.96
CA TYR A 361 10.74 -8.50 4.07
C TYR A 361 10.01 -7.33 3.40
N ASN A 362 10.55 -6.11 3.37
CA ASN A 362 9.99 -5.02 2.58
C ASN A 362 9.97 -5.38 1.08
N GLN A 363 11.07 -5.93 0.55
CA GLN A 363 11.12 -6.38 -0.85
C GLN A 363 10.07 -7.49 -1.11
N GLN A 364 9.91 -8.44 -0.19
CA GLN A 364 8.88 -9.49 -0.32
C GLN A 364 7.45 -8.93 -0.26
N VAL A 365 7.20 -7.92 0.59
CA VAL A 365 5.92 -7.21 0.65
C VAL A 365 5.64 -6.53 -0.69
N ASP A 366 6.62 -5.82 -1.25
CA ASP A 366 6.49 -5.12 -2.53
C ASP A 366 6.19 -6.10 -3.67
N MET A 367 6.94 -7.20 -3.77
CA MET A 367 6.67 -8.26 -4.77
C MET A 367 5.27 -8.84 -4.63
N ARG A 368 4.80 -9.10 -3.40
CA ARG A 368 3.47 -9.66 -3.14
C ARG A 368 2.35 -8.67 -3.48
N ILE A 369 2.53 -7.39 -3.17
CA ILE A 369 1.58 -6.33 -3.53
C ILE A 369 1.50 -6.19 -5.05
N GLN A 370 2.64 -6.21 -5.74
CA GLN A 370 2.70 -6.09 -7.20
C GLN A 370 2.06 -7.31 -7.88
N ALA A 371 2.36 -8.52 -7.43
CA ALA A 371 1.73 -9.74 -7.94
C ALA A 371 0.21 -9.74 -7.71
N ALA A 372 -0.24 -9.37 -6.50
CA ALA A 372 -1.67 -9.27 -6.20
C ALA A 372 -2.39 -8.24 -7.07
N THR A 373 -1.75 -7.09 -7.34
CA THR A 373 -2.30 -6.04 -8.20
C THR A 373 -2.38 -6.50 -9.66
N THR A 374 -1.32 -7.15 -10.15
CA THR A 374 -1.24 -7.65 -11.53
C THR A 374 -2.28 -8.73 -11.79
N LEU A 375 -2.51 -9.65 -10.84
CA LEU A 375 -3.51 -10.72 -11.00
C LEU A 375 -4.97 -10.21 -10.90
N LEU A 376 -5.18 -9.11 -10.18
CA LEU A 376 -6.51 -8.56 -9.97
C LEU A 376 -7.08 -7.96 -11.27
N GLU A 377 -6.23 -7.47 -12.17
CA GLU A 377 -6.64 -6.90 -13.45
C GLU A 377 -7.28 -7.91 -14.40
N PRO A 378 -6.64 -9.05 -14.76
CA PRO A 378 -7.27 -10.08 -15.58
C PRO A 378 -8.55 -10.63 -14.96
N LEU A 379 -8.58 -10.79 -13.63
CA LEU A 379 -9.78 -11.26 -12.92
C LEU A 379 -10.95 -10.28 -13.07
N LEU A 380 -10.70 -8.97 -12.97
CA LEU A 380 -11.74 -7.96 -13.19
C LEU A 380 -12.23 -7.98 -14.65
N ILE A 381 -11.33 -8.06 -15.63
CA ILE A 381 -11.69 -8.08 -17.05
C ILE A 381 -12.50 -9.34 -17.39
N VAL A 382 -12.03 -10.52 -16.96
CA VAL A 382 -12.73 -11.80 -17.17
C VAL A 382 -14.08 -11.79 -16.46
N GLY A 383 -14.14 -11.29 -15.22
CA GLY A 383 -15.40 -11.15 -14.48
C GLY A 383 -16.40 -10.24 -15.17
N MET A 384 -15.95 -9.10 -15.71
CA MET A 384 -16.77 -8.19 -16.52
C MET A 384 -17.22 -8.85 -17.82
N GLY A 385 -16.32 -9.54 -18.53
CA GLY A 385 -16.63 -10.24 -19.77
C GLY A 385 -17.69 -11.33 -19.58
N ILE A 386 -17.54 -12.16 -18.53
CA ILE A 386 -18.54 -13.17 -18.16
C ILE A 386 -19.87 -12.51 -17.81
N SER A 387 -19.85 -11.41 -17.05
CA SER A 387 -21.08 -10.70 -16.67
C SER A 387 -21.81 -10.14 -17.90
N VAL A 388 -21.10 -9.51 -18.83
CA VAL A 388 -21.69 -8.97 -20.07
C VAL A 388 -22.20 -10.09 -20.96
N ALA A 389 -21.42 -11.16 -21.16
CA ALA A 389 -21.84 -12.32 -21.95
C ALA A 389 -23.09 -12.98 -21.37
N PHE A 390 -23.17 -13.12 -20.04
CA PHE A 390 -24.36 -13.61 -19.35
C PHE A 390 -25.59 -12.74 -19.62
N ILE A 391 -25.46 -11.41 -19.54
CA ILE A 391 -26.56 -10.48 -19.83
C ILE A 391 -27.04 -10.64 -21.27
N VAL A 392 -26.11 -10.65 -22.22
CA VAL A 392 -26.44 -10.80 -23.65
C VAL A 392 -27.17 -12.12 -23.88
N PHE A 393 -26.67 -13.22 -23.35
CA PHE A 393 -27.29 -14.53 -23.47
C PHE A 393 -28.69 -14.59 -22.85
N ALA A 394 -28.85 -14.03 -21.65
CA ALA A 394 -30.12 -13.98 -20.94
C ALA A 394 -31.18 -13.11 -21.65
N ILE A 395 -30.77 -12.08 -22.40
CA ILE A 395 -31.67 -11.26 -23.23
C ILE A 395 -32.03 -11.97 -24.55
N MET A 396 -31.06 -12.65 -25.14
CA MET A 396 -31.18 -13.18 -26.49
C MET A 396 -31.96 -14.50 -26.55
N LEU A 397 -31.81 -15.36 -25.54
CA LEU A 397 -32.46 -16.67 -25.52
C LEU A 397 -34.00 -16.58 -25.64
N PRO A 398 -34.71 -15.71 -24.90
CA PRO A 398 -36.15 -15.53 -25.10
C PRO A 398 -36.53 -15.02 -26.49
N ILE A 399 -35.69 -14.16 -27.11
CA ILE A 399 -35.92 -13.64 -28.48
C ILE A 399 -35.82 -14.79 -29.49
N LEU A 400 -34.85 -15.70 -29.32
CA LEU A 400 -34.69 -16.88 -30.17
C LEU A 400 -35.89 -17.82 -30.06
N GLU A 401 -36.36 -18.10 -28.83
CA GLU A 401 -37.55 -18.93 -28.58
C GLU A 401 -38.82 -18.34 -29.19
N MET A 402 -39.00 -17.02 -29.12
CA MET A 402 -40.12 -16.32 -29.74
C MET A 402 -40.09 -16.46 -31.27
N ASN A 403 -38.91 -16.29 -31.90
CA ASN A 403 -38.77 -16.41 -33.34
C ASN A 403 -39.06 -17.85 -33.83
N GLN A 404 -38.64 -18.86 -33.07
CA GLN A 404 -38.99 -20.26 -33.32
C GLN A 404 -40.50 -20.54 -33.15
N ALA A 405 -41.15 -19.91 -32.16
CA ALA A 405 -42.59 -20.06 -31.92
C ALA A 405 -43.44 -19.41 -33.03
N LEU A 406 -43.02 -18.25 -33.55
CA LEU A 406 -43.67 -17.56 -34.67
C LEU A 406 -43.47 -18.29 -36.00
N GLN A 407 -42.31 -18.92 -36.20
CA GLN A 407 -42.00 -19.75 -37.37
C GLN A 407 -42.87 -21.00 -37.51
N LYS A 408 -43.49 -21.47 -36.42
CA LYS A 408 -44.42 -22.60 -36.47
C LYS A 408 -45.70 -22.29 -37.27
N ASN A 409 -46.05 -21.00 -37.45
CA ASN A 409 -47.25 -20.56 -38.19
C ASN A 409 -46.98 -19.69 -39.42
N ALA A 410 -45.76 -19.18 -39.63
CA ALA A 410 -45.37 -18.54 -40.88
C ALA A 410 -43.98 -19.00 -41.28
N ARG A 411 -43.84 -19.56 -42.48
CA ARG A 411 -42.55 -19.83 -43.13
C ARG A 411 -41.81 -18.51 -43.39
N ARG A 412 -41.14 -17.99 -42.37
CA ARG A 412 -39.94 -17.17 -42.49
C ARG A 412 -39.02 -17.57 -41.36
N GLY A 413 -38.15 -18.54 -41.68
CA GLY A 413 -36.99 -18.87 -40.87
C GLY A 413 -36.30 -17.59 -40.42
N MET A 414 -35.83 -17.59 -39.18
CA MET A 414 -34.91 -16.61 -38.62
C MET A 414 -33.96 -16.22 -39.73
N SER A 415 -33.90 -14.93 -40.08
CA SER A 415 -33.02 -14.56 -41.18
C SER A 415 -31.64 -15.06 -40.78
N LEU A 416 -31.00 -15.85 -41.64
CA LEU A 416 -29.66 -16.37 -41.35
C LEU A 416 -28.72 -15.24 -40.89
N VAL A 417 -28.98 -14.02 -41.38
CA VAL A 417 -28.36 -12.76 -41.01
C VAL A 417 -28.45 -12.44 -39.51
N GLU A 418 -29.59 -12.65 -38.83
CA GLU A 418 -29.73 -12.32 -37.40
C GLU A 418 -28.95 -13.28 -36.49
N VAL A 419 -28.97 -14.59 -36.81
CA VAL A 419 -28.10 -15.58 -36.13
C VAL A 419 -26.65 -15.29 -36.41
N LEU A 420 -26.33 -14.93 -37.65
CA LEU A 420 -24.98 -14.60 -38.05
C LEU A 420 -24.48 -13.37 -37.29
N ILE A 421 -25.27 -12.30 -37.16
CA ILE A 421 -24.89 -11.09 -36.40
C ILE A 421 -24.61 -11.44 -34.94
N VAL A 422 -25.49 -12.21 -34.31
CA VAL A 422 -25.32 -12.67 -32.94
C VAL A 422 -24.05 -13.51 -32.77
N LEU A 423 -23.86 -14.52 -33.62
CA LEU A 423 -22.68 -15.39 -33.58
C LEU A 423 -21.42 -14.61 -33.89
N THR A 424 -21.50 -13.60 -34.76
CA THR A 424 -20.37 -12.72 -35.09
C THR A 424 -20.01 -11.84 -33.90
N ILE A 425 -20.99 -11.23 -33.22
CA ILE A 425 -20.75 -10.43 -32.02
C ILE A 425 -20.20 -11.31 -30.90
N MET A 426 -20.77 -12.49 -30.69
CA MET A 426 -20.27 -13.44 -29.68
C MET A 426 -18.86 -13.93 -30.00
N ALA A 427 -18.57 -14.26 -31.26
CA ALA A 427 -17.25 -14.68 -31.70
C ALA A 427 -16.24 -13.53 -31.63
N SER A 428 -16.64 -12.28 -31.93
CA SER A 428 -15.78 -11.11 -31.77
C SER A 428 -15.49 -10.81 -30.31
N ILE A 429 -16.48 -10.87 -29.42
CA ILE A 429 -16.27 -10.66 -27.98
C ILE A 429 -15.43 -11.79 -27.40
N ALA A 430 -15.75 -13.05 -27.71
CA ALA A 430 -14.96 -14.20 -27.27
C ALA A 430 -13.54 -14.17 -27.86
N GLY A 431 -13.37 -13.68 -29.08
CA GLY A 431 -12.07 -13.48 -29.72
C GLY A 431 -11.26 -12.39 -29.04
N VAL A 432 -11.85 -11.22 -28.76
CA VAL A 432 -11.17 -10.14 -28.03
C VAL A 432 -10.82 -10.58 -26.61
N VAL A 433 -11.78 -11.13 -25.87
CA VAL A 433 -11.54 -11.64 -24.50
C VAL A 433 -10.51 -12.77 -24.54
N GLY A 434 -10.55 -13.65 -25.54
CA GLY A 434 -9.59 -14.72 -25.75
C GLY A 434 -8.18 -14.19 -26.00
N VAL A 435 -8.00 -13.25 -26.92
CA VAL A 435 -6.71 -12.61 -27.20
C VAL A 435 -6.16 -11.90 -25.97
N TYR A 436 -6.99 -11.14 -25.26
CA TYR A 436 -6.56 -10.47 -24.02
C TYR A 436 -6.23 -11.47 -22.90
N ALA A 437 -7.02 -12.53 -22.73
CA ALA A 437 -6.78 -13.55 -21.72
C ALA A 437 -5.51 -14.35 -22.02
N VAL A 438 -5.29 -14.71 -23.29
CA VAL A 438 -4.08 -15.40 -23.74
C VAL A 438 -2.86 -14.50 -23.55
N GLY A 439 -2.91 -13.23 -23.97
CA GLY A 439 -1.81 -12.28 -23.76
C GLY A 439 -1.49 -12.06 -22.28
N ALA A 440 -2.51 -11.97 -21.42
CA ALA A 440 -2.30 -11.84 -19.97
C ALA A 440 -1.71 -13.10 -19.33
N LEU A 441 -2.08 -14.29 -19.81
CA LEU A 441 -1.48 -15.56 -19.36
C LEU A 441 -0.03 -15.67 -19.84
N GLU A 442 0.25 -15.24 -21.07
CA GLU A 442 1.58 -15.25 -21.66
C GLU A 442 2.53 -14.30 -20.91
N GLU A 443 2.11 -13.07 -20.59
CA GLU A 443 2.86 -12.17 -19.71
C GLU A 443 3.12 -12.74 -18.31
N SER A 444 2.15 -13.48 -17.75
CA SER A 444 2.31 -14.15 -16.46
C SER A 444 3.34 -15.28 -16.54
N ASN A 445 3.30 -16.07 -17.60
CA ASN A 445 4.25 -17.15 -17.84
C ASN A 445 5.67 -16.59 -18.05
N VAL A 446 5.83 -15.51 -18.81
CA VAL A 446 7.13 -14.82 -18.97
C VAL A 446 7.66 -14.37 -17.61
N LYS A 447 6.84 -13.69 -16.78
CA LYS A 447 7.27 -13.25 -15.44
C LYS A 447 7.67 -14.42 -14.52
N GLU A 448 6.91 -15.52 -14.55
CA GLU A 448 7.22 -16.72 -13.77
C GLU A 448 8.55 -17.34 -14.24
N ALA A 449 8.76 -17.44 -15.55
CA ALA A 449 10.01 -17.91 -16.13
C ALA A 449 11.20 -17.02 -15.73
N THR A 450 11.07 -15.68 -15.78
CA THR A 450 12.13 -14.75 -15.35
C THR A 450 12.49 -14.92 -13.87
N ILE A 451 11.49 -15.06 -13.00
CA ILE A 451 11.71 -15.27 -11.56
C ILE A 451 12.47 -16.58 -11.33
N GLU A 452 12.08 -17.64 -12.02
CA GLU A 452 12.67 -18.96 -11.82
C GLU A 452 14.08 -19.05 -12.42
N VAL A 453 14.34 -18.40 -13.56
CA VAL A 453 15.70 -18.18 -14.09
C VAL A 453 16.58 -17.51 -13.02
N GLY A 454 16.07 -16.45 -12.37
CA GLY A 454 16.79 -15.78 -11.28
C GLY A 454 17.00 -16.65 -10.03
N ASN A 455 16.08 -17.59 -9.74
CA ASN A 455 16.25 -18.56 -8.66
C ASN A 455 17.33 -19.60 -9.01
N LEU A 456 17.32 -20.12 -10.24
CA LEU A 456 18.32 -21.05 -10.75
C LEU A 456 19.71 -20.41 -10.75
N ASP A 457 19.83 -19.14 -11.11
CA ASP A 457 21.09 -18.40 -11.05
C ASP A 457 21.66 -18.38 -9.62
N LYS A 458 20.83 -18.05 -8.62
CA LYS A 458 21.23 -18.09 -7.21
C LYS A 458 21.64 -19.50 -6.75
N MET A 459 20.97 -20.55 -7.25
CA MET A 459 21.34 -21.93 -6.94
C MET A 459 22.71 -22.29 -7.54
N VAL A 460 23.00 -21.84 -8.76
CA VAL A 460 24.32 -22.02 -9.39
C VAL A 460 25.40 -21.27 -8.62
N GLN A 461 25.14 -20.01 -8.21
CA GLN A 461 26.05 -19.26 -7.35
C GLN A 461 26.33 -19.97 -6.02
N GLN A 462 25.27 -20.48 -5.38
CA GLN A 462 25.40 -21.24 -4.13
C GLN A 462 26.24 -22.51 -4.32
N TYR A 463 26.02 -23.25 -5.41
CA TYR A 463 26.81 -24.43 -5.75
C TYR A 463 28.29 -24.08 -5.95
N MET A 464 28.59 -22.97 -6.63
CA MET A 464 29.97 -22.51 -6.83
C MET A 464 30.69 -22.18 -5.53
N LEU A 465 29.99 -21.58 -4.56
CA LEU A 465 30.55 -21.26 -3.24
C LEU A 465 30.90 -22.51 -2.42
N MET A 466 30.28 -23.65 -2.72
CA MET A 466 30.57 -24.93 -2.08
C MET A 466 31.80 -25.64 -2.68
N GLN A 467 32.29 -25.20 -3.84
CA GLN A 467 33.45 -25.79 -4.51
C GLN A 467 34.76 -25.04 -4.21
N SER A 468 35.85 -25.78 -4.04
CA SER A 468 37.21 -25.25 -3.91
C SER A 468 38.14 -25.94 -4.92
N PRO A 469 38.54 -25.27 -6.02
CA PRO A 469 38.26 -23.87 -6.38
C PRO A 469 36.82 -23.62 -6.87
N PRO A 470 36.32 -22.36 -6.82
CA PRO A 470 34.96 -22.03 -7.27
C PRO A 470 34.82 -22.23 -8.78
N LYS A 471 33.97 -23.18 -9.18
CA LYS A 471 33.72 -23.57 -10.58
C LYS A 471 32.23 -23.77 -10.83
N ALA A 472 31.70 -23.17 -11.90
CA ALA A 472 30.32 -23.34 -12.32
C ALA A 472 30.02 -24.82 -12.66
N PRO A 473 28.81 -25.33 -12.36
CA PRO A 473 28.43 -26.71 -12.67
C PRO A 473 28.47 -26.96 -14.19
N ASP A 474 28.69 -28.22 -14.59
CA ASP A 474 28.72 -28.57 -16.02
C ASP A 474 27.30 -28.73 -16.62
N SER A 475 26.29 -28.99 -15.77
CA SER A 475 24.86 -28.97 -16.11
C SER A 475 24.01 -28.61 -14.89
N LEU A 476 22.76 -28.18 -15.09
CA LEU A 476 21.83 -27.92 -13.99
C LEU A 476 21.57 -29.17 -13.13
N GLU A 477 21.67 -30.37 -13.72
CA GLU A 477 21.50 -31.64 -13.00
C GLU A 477 22.50 -31.80 -11.85
N ALA A 478 23.70 -31.20 -11.97
CA ALA A 478 24.69 -31.22 -10.91
C ALA A 478 24.18 -30.57 -9.60
N LEU A 479 23.19 -29.66 -9.68
CA LEU A 479 22.57 -29.04 -8.50
C LEU A 479 21.74 -30.03 -7.67
N THR A 480 21.31 -31.14 -8.29
CA THR A 480 20.52 -32.20 -7.65
C THR A 480 21.37 -33.37 -7.14
N GLN A 481 22.65 -33.39 -7.50
CA GLN A 481 23.56 -34.51 -7.25
C GLN A 481 24.60 -34.14 -6.17
N GLY A 482 25.03 -35.14 -5.38
CA GLY A 482 26.09 -34.99 -4.37
C GLY A 482 25.64 -35.20 -2.92
N ARG A 483 26.59 -35.03 -1.97
CA ARG A 483 26.36 -35.24 -0.52
C ARG A 483 25.49 -34.14 0.13
N ALA A 484 25.40 -32.96 -0.51
CA ALA A 484 24.57 -31.84 -0.08
C ALA A 484 23.98 -31.15 -1.33
N PRO A 485 22.91 -31.71 -1.92
CA PRO A 485 22.30 -31.14 -3.12
C PRO A 485 21.66 -29.79 -2.82
N VAL A 486 21.81 -28.84 -3.75
CA VAL A 486 21.25 -27.48 -3.64
C VAL A 486 19.73 -27.50 -3.84
N THR A 487 19.24 -28.38 -4.71
CA THR A 487 17.80 -28.60 -4.94
C THR A 487 17.47 -30.07 -5.11
N LYS A 488 16.21 -30.45 -4.85
CA LYS A 488 15.73 -31.84 -5.00
C LYS A 488 15.28 -32.17 -6.42
N LYS A 489 14.87 -31.16 -7.18
CA LYS A 489 14.39 -31.28 -8.57
C LYS A 489 14.57 -29.93 -9.25
N ILE A 490 14.93 -29.96 -10.53
CA ILE A 490 14.94 -28.78 -11.37
C ILE A 490 13.50 -28.53 -11.86
N PRO A 491 12.95 -27.33 -11.67
CA PRO A 491 11.63 -26.99 -12.20
C PRO A 491 11.68 -26.88 -13.72
N GLN A 492 10.52 -27.13 -14.34
CA GLN A 492 10.31 -26.83 -15.75
C GLN A 492 9.76 -25.41 -15.87
N ASP A 493 9.94 -24.81 -17.03
CA ASP A 493 9.34 -23.51 -17.30
C ASP A 493 7.79 -23.61 -17.41
N PRO A 494 7.08 -22.48 -17.43
CA PRO A 494 5.61 -22.46 -17.47
C PRO A 494 5.00 -23.11 -18.72
N TRP A 495 5.81 -23.36 -19.75
CA TRP A 495 5.41 -24.03 -20.99
C TRP A 495 5.76 -25.53 -20.99
N GLY A 496 6.40 -26.02 -19.93
CA GLY A 496 6.76 -27.42 -19.75
C GLY A 496 8.11 -27.82 -20.35
N ASN A 497 8.90 -26.84 -20.79
CA ASN A 497 10.24 -27.04 -21.32
C ASN A 497 11.27 -27.00 -20.19
N ASP A 498 12.41 -27.66 -20.42
CA ASP A 498 13.55 -27.59 -19.51
C ASP A 498 14.32 -26.28 -19.73
N TYR A 499 14.81 -25.66 -18.65
CA TYR A 499 15.62 -24.45 -18.75
C TYR A 499 16.95 -24.72 -19.46
N VAL A 500 17.35 -23.79 -20.33
CA VAL A 500 18.61 -23.87 -21.06
C VAL A 500 19.73 -23.34 -20.17
N TYR A 501 20.79 -24.14 -20.01
CA TYR A 501 21.99 -23.77 -19.26
C TYR A 501 23.21 -23.90 -20.15
N ARG A 502 23.97 -22.81 -20.28
CA ARG A 502 25.22 -22.79 -21.03
C ARG A 502 26.35 -22.27 -20.15
N LYS A 503 27.41 -23.07 -20.04
CA LYS A 503 28.63 -22.67 -19.38
C LYS A 503 29.56 -21.98 -20.37
N THR A 504 29.79 -20.68 -20.18
CA THR A 504 30.65 -19.85 -21.04
C THR A 504 32.08 -19.74 -20.50
N GLY A 505 32.29 -20.00 -19.20
CA GLY A 505 33.61 -20.01 -18.58
C GLY A 505 33.66 -20.80 -17.27
N ASN A 506 34.80 -20.77 -16.57
CA ASN A 506 34.92 -21.43 -15.26
C ASN A 506 34.04 -20.77 -14.18
N ARG A 507 33.70 -19.48 -14.36
CA ARG A 507 32.86 -18.68 -13.46
C ARG A 507 31.76 -17.90 -14.19
N GLU A 508 31.50 -18.26 -15.44
CA GLU A 508 30.53 -17.58 -16.29
C GLU A 508 29.56 -18.64 -16.83
N TRP A 509 28.26 -18.34 -16.71
CA TRP A 509 27.18 -19.18 -17.18
C TRP A 509 26.01 -18.31 -17.65
N GLU A 510 25.14 -18.89 -18.45
CA GLU A 510 23.92 -18.29 -18.96
C GLU A 510 22.76 -19.27 -18.67
N ILE A 511 21.66 -18.75 -18.11
CA ILE A 511 20.42 -19.49 -17.89
C ILE A 511 19.27 -18.68 -18.49
N PHE A 512 18.44 -19.34 -19.28
CA PHE A 512 17.24 -18.74 -19.86
C PHE A 512 16.18 -19.81 -20.15
N SER A 513 14.93 -19.40 -20.37
CA SER A 513 13.88 -20.26 -20.92
C SER A 513 13.75 -19.99 -22.41
N ALA A 514 13.59 -21.05 -23.21
CA ALA A 514 13.34 -20.99 -24.65
C ALA A 514 11.87 -20.62 -24.98
N GLY A 515 11.11 -20.12 -23.99
CA GLY A 515 9.78 -19.59 -24.20
C GLY A 515 8.73 -20.64 -24.62
N PRO A 516 7.56 -20.16 -25.10
CA PRO A 516 6.47 -20.97 -25.60
C PRO A 516 6.84 -21.91 -26.75
N ASP A 517 7.76 -21.51 -27.63
CA ASP A 517 8.10 -22.27 -28.83
C ASP A 517 9.16 -23.36 -28.60
N GLY A 518 9.84 -23.32 -27.45
CA GLY A 518 10.87 -24.27 -27.05
C GLY A 518 12.13 -24.27 -27.93
N SER A 519 12.31 -23.23 -28.75
CA SER A 519 13.42 -23.08 -29.68
C SER A 519 14.38 -22.00 -29.18
N GLU A 520 15.68 -22.29 -29.14
CA GLU A 520 16.65 -21.29 -28.68
C GLU A 520 16.87 -20.16 -29.70
N GLY A 521 17.04 -18.92 -29.22
CA GLY A 521 17.50 -17.79 -30.03
C GLY A 521 16.39 -17.04 -30.76
N THR A 522 15.15 -17.23 -30.33
CA THR A 522 13.95 -16.56 -30.83
C THR A 522 13.61 -15.33 -29.99
N GLU A 523 12.68 -14.50 -30.47
CA GLU A 523 12.29 -13.26 -29.78
C GLU A 523 11.55 -13.51 -28.46
N ASP A 524 11.06 -14.74 -28.22
CA ASP A 524 10.36 -15.18 -27.01
C ASP A 524 11.27 -15.84 -25.96
N ASP A 525 12.58 -15.89 -26.19
CA ASP A 525 13.59 -16.30 -25.19
C ASP A 525 13.49 -15.41 -23.93
N VAL A 526 13.16 -16.01 -22.78
CA VAL A 526 13.08 -15.29 -21.50
C VAL A 526 14.43 -15.30 -20.81
N ARG A 527 15.11 -14.14 -20.84
CA ARG A 527 16.45 -13.92 -20.27
C ARG A 527 16.40 -13.11 -18.97
N PRO A 528 17.43 -13.20 -18.11
CA PRO A 528 17.46 -12.48 -16.82
C PRO A 528 17.47 -10.94 -16.94
N GLU A 529 17.81 -10.38 -18.11
CA GLU A 529 18.03 -8.94 -18.33
C GLU A 529 16.98 -8.25 -19.22
N GLN A 530 15.81 -8.86 -19.48
CA GLN A 530 14.72 -8.23 -20.25
C GLN A 530 13.70 -7.49 -19.38
#